data_AF-A0A970KN60-F1
#
_entry.id   AF-A0A970KN60-F1
#
_cell.length_a   1.000
_cell.length_b   1.000
_cell.length_c   1.000
_cell.angle_alpha   90.00
_cell.angle_beta   90.00
_cell.angle_gamma   90.00
#
_symmetry.space_group_name_H-M   'P 1'
#
loop_
_entity.id
_entity.type
_entity.pdbx_description
1 polymer ?
#
loop_
_entity_poly.entity_id
_entity_poly.type
_entity_poly.pdbx_seq_one_letter_code
_entity_poly.pdbx_strand_id
1 'polypeptide(L)'
;IVYDRVMPTMLDIYMEYLEKGHKVPQLVYFTNTESGKVVQGVYDIMYKDEKYKDLWFYGPYDKPLIIAWEDDMPEELRDFFHIRPPQWPDEEFMPNGFPYVDKVRPQRTYTDLVVVSVTQHTGGAFSWSFNGPHGKTRESWGRGYTSDNPTNWDPERIQRGANFQEQWDYAISVDPQIIFVTGWNEWVACKFVSDDFKNYGDVPYWVDTFNTEFSRDIEMTKSRGYVIGEDGKYVEEGYGDNFYLQLVENVRRFKGIKGDTKIDAKHKTVDITNPNWDADVGVLYENLATQKVARDFIGHSDRIKYRQAAPDNFIKNIRVTHDKDYIYFRVETDGDITPWESGKTNWMNLFIGIEGSSKPSFENYHFVVNRSPSGNNKTSLEASKGGYDFEKVQDIDYSVNGNVIQFAVPRAALGIENDAVIYFKAADSIEHQDDIMDYYVSGCSVPMGRLSFMYEIGKAKWSDNGEGGAKDKFELFGLSLMETLILGVSIVALIACGLVININSRKRKG
;
A
#
# COMPACT_ATOMS: atom_id res chain seq x y z
N ILE A 1 14.62 1.40 28.25
CA ILE A 1 14.90 -0.03 28.00
C ILE A 1 15.33 -0.15 26.55
N VAL A 2 16.34 -0.98 26.23
CA VAL A 2 16.73 -1.31 24.86
C VAL A 2 16.51 -2.80 24.67
N TYR A 3 15.82 -3.20 23.60
CA TYR A 3 15.58 -4.60 23.27
C TYR A 3 16.79 -5.19 22.52
N ASP A 4 17.87 -5.43 23.25
CA ASP A 4 19.18 -5.88 22.77
C ASP A 4 19.19 -7.17 21.95
N ARG A 5 18.14 -8.01 22.05
CA ARG A 5 17.97 -9.21 21.21
C ARG A 5 17.08 -9.00 19.99
N VAL A 6 15.97 -8.29 20.18
CA VAL A 6 14.95 -8.12 19.13
C VAL A 6 15.39 -7.09 18.11
N MET A 7 16.05 -6.01 18.55
CA MET A 7 16.49 -4.93 17.67
C MET A 7 17.52 -5.42 16.64
N PRO A 8 18.62 -6.12 16.99
CA PRO A 8 19.54 -6.64 15.97
C PRO A 8 18.87 -7.61 14.99
N THR A 9 17.95 -8.46 15.48
CA THR A 9 17.21 -9.39 14.62
C THR A 9 16.39 -8.63 13.57
N MET A 10 15.69 -7.57 13.98
CA MET A 10 14.93 -6.72 13.06
C MET A 10 15.84 -6.00 12.06
N LEU A 11 16.96 -5.44 12.52
CA LEU A 11 17.94 -4.74 11.68
C LEU A 11 18.54 -5.68 10.63
N ASP A 12 18.90 -6.91 11.01
CA ASP A 12 19.42 -7.92 10.11
C ASP A 12 18.39 -8.33 9.03
N ILE A 13 17.10 -8.39 9.37
CA ILE A 13 16.02 -8.61 8.39
C ILE A 13 15.94 -7.45 7.40
N TYR A 14 16.04 -6.19 7.84
CA TYR A 14 16.07 -5.05 6.92
C TYR A 14 17.30 -5.11 5.99
N MET A 15 18.47 -5.48 6.53
CA MET A 15 19.67 -5.65 5.70
C MET A 15 19.49 -6.79 4.68
N GLU A 16 18.89 -7.92 5.06
CA GLU A 16 18.58 -9.02 4.14
C GLU A 16 17.71 -8.54 2.95
N TYR A 17 16.69 -7.71 3.24
CA TYR A 17 15.82 -7.16 2.20
C TYR A 17 16.57 -6.16 1.31
N LEU A 18 17.44 -5.33 1.90
CA LEU A 18 18.28 -4.40 1.16
C LEU A 18 19.27 -5.12 0.23
N GLU A 19 19.93 -6.18 0.72
CA GLU A 19 20.84 -7.04 -0.06
C GLU A 19 20.14 -7.74 -1.23
N LYS A 20 18.84 -8.03 -1.09
CA LYS A 20 17.98 -8.55 -2.15
C LYS A 20 17.49 -7.49 -3.14
N GLY A 21 17.89 -6.23 -2.95
CA GLY A 21 17.55 -5.11 -3.84
C GLY A 21 16.23 -4.41 -3.52
N HIS A 22 15.57 -4.75 -2.40
CA HIS A 22 14.37 -4.05 -1.98
C HIS A 22 14.71 -2.68 -1.38
N LYS A 23 13.82 -1.71 -1.59
CA LYS A 23 13.87 -0.45 -0.85
C LYS A 23 13.31 -0.69 0.55
N VAL A 24 14.15 -0.50 1.55
CA VAL A 24 13.76 -0.64 2.96
C VAL A 24 13.57 0.72 3.63
N PRO A 25 12.67 0.82 4.63
CA PRO A 25 12.58 1.98 5.49
C PRO A 25 13.90 2.26 6.21
N GLN A 26 14.23 3.54 6.34
CA GLN A 26 15.21 4.00 7.31
C GLN A 26 14.56 4.13 8.69
N LEU A 27 15.37 4.08 9.74
CA LEU A 27 14.95 3.91 11.13
C LEU A 27 15.45 5.10 11.97
N VAL A 28 14.60 5.51 12.90
CA VAL A 28 14.84 6.55 13.90
C VAL A 28 14.29 6.08 15.24
N TYR A 29 14.93 6.45 16.35
CA TYR A 29 14.47 6.10 17.68
C TYR A 29 13.90 7.29 18.44
N PHE A 30 12.82 7.02 19.15
CA PHE A 30 12.16 7.95 20.04
C PHE A 30 12.42 7.56 21.49
N THR A 31 13.13 8.42 22.23
CA THR A 31 13.38 8.26 23.67
C THR A 31 12.81 9.43 24.45
N ASN A 32 12.46 9.20 25.72
CA ASN A 32 12.00 10.25 26.62
C ASN A 32 12.69 10.11 27.98
N THR A 33 12.36 9.04 28.73
CA THR A 33 12.95 8.77 30.05
C THR A 33 14.37 8.23 29.95
N GLU A 34 15.31 8.79 30.74
CA GLU A 34 16.74 8.42 30.77
C GLU A 34 17.35 8.42 29.35
N SER A 35 17.12 9.49 28.58
CA SER A 35 17.46 9.51 27.14
C SER A 35 18.92 9.16 26.91
N GLY A 36 19.86 9.74 27.66
CA GLY A 36 21.31 9.50 27.56
C GLY A 36 21.69 8.03 27.50
N LYS A 37 21.20 7.28 28.49
CA LYS A 37 21.48 5.85 28.64
C LYS A 37 20.83 5.02 27.54
N VAL A 38 19.60 5.36 27.13
CA VAL A 38 18.90 4.62 26.08
C VAL A 38 19.56 4.86 24.71
N VAL A 39 19.88 6.11 24.39
CA VAL A 39 20.56 6.48 23.15
C VAL A 39 21.95 5.85 23.09
N GLN A 40 22.70 5.78 24.20
CA GLN A 40 23.96 5.06 24.24
C GLN A 40 23.81 3.59 23.82
N GLY A 41 22.82 2.88 24.39
CA GLY A 41 22.56 1.48 24.02
C GLY A 41 22.12 1.31 22.57
N VAL A 42 21.34 2.25 22.04
CA VAL A 42 20.96 2.29 20.62
C VAL A 42 22.17 2.55 19.72
N TYR A 43 23.05 3.48 20.13
CA TYR A 43 24.27 3.83 19.40
C TYR A 43 25.20 2.63 19.28
N ASP A 44 25.45 1.94 20.40
CA ASP A 44 26.32 0.76 20.43
C ASP A 44 25.78 -0.39 19.54
N ILE A 45 24.46 -0.49 19.33
CA ILE A 45 23.85 -1.54 18.49
C ILE A 45 23.77 -1.13 17.01
N MET A 46 23.24 0.07 16.71
CA MET A 46 22.88 0.45 15.35
C MET A 46 23.90 1.34 14.64
N TYR A 47 24.63 2.17 15.38
CA TYR A 47 25.38 3.28 14.78
C TYR A 47 26.90 3.08 14.83
N LYS A 48 27.43 2.61 15.96
CA LYS A 48 28.87 2.57 16.26
C LYS A 48 29.73 1.82 15.24
N ASP A 49 29.28 0.64 14.82
CA ASP A 49 30.04 -0.22 13.91
C ASP A 49 29.73 0.07 12.43
N GLU A 50 28.86 1.05 12.15
CA GLU A 50 28.36 1.40 10.81
C GLU A 50 27.73 0.24 10.00
N LYS A 51 27.54 -0.94 10.61
CA LYS A 51 26.92 -2.12 9.96
C LYS A 51 25.56 -1.79 9.35
N TYR A 52 24.79 -0.92 9.99
CA TYR A 52 23.42 -0.58 9.60
C TYR A 52 23.28 0.83 9.01
N LYS A 53 24.37 1.38 8.46
CA LYS A 53 24.42 2.77 7.97
C LYS A 53 23.34 3.12 6.94
N ASP A 54 23.01 2.19 6.04
CA ASP A 54 21.96 2.38 5.04
C ASP A 54 20.55 2.50 5.66
N LEU A 55 20.38 2.04 6.90
CA LEU A 55 19.12 2.12 7.65
C LEU A 55 19.01 3.40 8.48
N TRP A 56 20.00 4.29 8.51
CA TRP A 56 19.93 5.48 9.34
C TRP A 56 19.00 6.51 8.73
N PHE A 57 18.01 6.99 9.48
CA PHE A 57 17.14 8.06 9.02
C PHE A 57 17.76 9.42 9.32
N TYR A 58 18.02 10.20 8.27
CA TYR A 58 18.53 11.58 8.37
C TYR A 58 17.41 12.62 8.31
N GLY A 59 16.28 12.28 7.67
CA GLY A 59 15.25 13.27 7.34
C GLY A 59 15.84 14.38 6.46
N PRO A 60 15.49 15.66 6.70
CA PRO A 60 16.03 16.80 5.97
C PRO A 60 17.37 17.32 6.53
N TYR A 61 18.04 16.58 7.43
CA TYR A 61 19.22 17.05 8.17
C TYR A 61 20.53 16.42 7.69
N ASP A 62 21.66 17.03 8.09
CA ASP A 62 23.01 16.57 7.72
C ASP A 62 23.57 15.44 8.63
N LYS A 63 22.88 15.13 9.73
CA LYS A 63 23.25 14.08 10.70
C LYS A 63 22.08 13.12 10.92
N PRO A 64 22.32 11.86 11.34
CA PRO A 64 21.24 10.94 11.68
C PRO A 64 20.33 11.56 12.75
N LEU A 65 19.01 11.43 12.57
CA LEU A 65 18.05 11.95 13.53
C LEU A 65 17.95 11.04 14.75
N ILE A 66 17.86 11.63 15.94
CA ILE A 66 17.45 10.96 17.17
C ILE A 66 16.46 11.86 17.92
N ILE A 67 15.40 11.28 18.49
CA ILE A 67 14.49 12.03 19.35
C ILE A 67 14.86 11.73 20.80
N ALA A 68 15.41 12.73 21.49
CA ALA A 68 15.99 12.58 22.82
C ALA A 68 16.18 13.94 23.51
N TRP A 69 16.30 13.94 24.84
CA TRP A 69 16.73 15.13 25.58
C TRP A 69 18.24 15.35 25.41
N GLU A 70 18.63 16.47 24.83
CA GLU A 70 20.03 16.81 24.55
C GLU A 70 20.87 16.97 25.83
N ASP A 71 20.28 17.50 26.90
CA ASP A 71 20.97 17.69 28.19
C ASP A 71 21.37 16.36 28.87
N ASP A 72 20.72 15.25 28.50
CA ASP A 72 21.06 13.90 28.97
C ASP A 72 22.21 13.26 28.16
N MET A 73 22.59 13.84 27.02
CA MET A 73 23.55 13.24 26.08
C MET A 73 25.01 13.55 26.42
N PRO A 74 25.93 12.56 26.31
CA PRO A 74 27.36 12.84 26.29
C PRO A 74 27.75 13.63 25.03
N GLU A 75 28.83 14.41 25.12
CA GLU A 75 29.30 15.31 24.05
C GLU A 75 29.48 14.60 22.70
N GLU A 76 30.09 13.42 22.69
CA GLU A 76 30.30 12.61 21.49
C GLU A 76 28.98 12.31 20.74
N LEU A 77 27.91 11.99 21.48
CA LEU A 77 26.62 11.67 20.85
C LEU A 77 25.86 12.94 20.42
N ARG A 78 26.05 14.06 21.12
CA ARG A 78 25.54 15.37 20.65
C ARG A 78 26.18 15.79 19.34
N ASP A 79 27.47 15.51 19.18
CA ASP A 79 28.19 15.78 17.94
C ASP A 79 27.81 14.81 16.82
N PHE A 80 27.44 13.57 17.14
CA PHE A 80 27.08 12.56 16.14
C PHE A 80 25.67 12.76 15.56
N PHE A 81 24.67 13.05 16.39
CA PHE A 81 23.26 13.09 15.99
C PHE A 81 22.74 14.50 15.66
N HIS A 82 21.71 14.58 14.83
CA HIS A 82 20.75 15.67 14.87
C HIS A 82 19.70 15.34 15.94
N ILE A 83 19.64 16.12 17.02
CA ILE A 83 18.78 15.84 18.17
C ILE A 83 17.52 16.71 18.10
N ARG A 84 16.35 16.09 18.21
CA ARG A 84 15.09 16.80 18.49
C ARG A 84 14.54 16.36 19.85
N PRO A 85 14.12 17.29 20.73
CA PRO A 85 13.53 16.91 22.01
C PRO A 85 12.18 16.20 21.82
N PRO A 86 11.86 15.13 22.57
CA PRO A 86 10.50 14.59 22.58
C PRO A 86 9.53 15.65 23.10
N GLN A 87 8.31 15.71 22.54
CA GLN A 87 7.26 16.61 23.02
C GLN A 87 6.08 15.78 23.56
N TRP A 88 5.79 15.93 24.85
CA TRP A 88 4.54 15.45 25.43
C TRP A 88 3.40 16.45 25.16
N PRO A 89 2.15 15.99 24.98
CA PRO A 89 1.06 16.84 24.51
C PRO A 89 0.67 17.95 25.48
N ASP A 90 0.91 17.74 26.78
CA ASP A 90 0.54 18.67 27.86
C ASP A 90 1.73 19.56 28.29
N GLU A 91 2.90 19.41 27.66
CA GLU A 91 4.07 20.27 27.88
C GLU A 91 3.95 21.61 27.13
N GLU A 92 4.76 22.59 27.54
CA GLU A 92 4.90 23.83 26.80
C GLU A 92 5.35 23.54 25.36
N PHE A 93 4.82 24.31 24.40
CA PHE A 93 5.13 24.13 23.00
C PHE A 93 6.60 24.42 22.72
N MET A 94 7.34 23.41 22.27
CA MET A 94 8.70 23.56 21.77
C MET A 94 8.69 23.54 20.24
N PRO A 95 9.04 24.63 19.54
CA PRO A 95 9.06 24.64 18.07
C PRO A 95 9.92 23.54 17.44
N ASN A 96 11.02 23.12 18.08
CA ASN A 96 11.87 22.03 17.62
C ASN A 96 11.48 20.64 18.19
N GLY A 97 10.43 20.58 19.03
CA GLY A 97 9.95 19.35 19.64
C GLY A 97 9.47 18.32 18.61
N PHE A 98 9.51 17.05 18.99
CA PHE A 98 8.99 15.94 18.21
C PHE A 98 7.81 15.31 18.97
N PRO A 99 6.56 15.69 18.66
CA PRO A 99 5.37 15.19 19.34
C PRO A 99 5.06 13.76 18.95
N TYR A 100 4.71 12.91 19.92
CA TYR A 100 4.11 11.62 19.59
C TYR A 100 2.63 11.78 19.19
N VAL A 101 1.95 12.79 19.75
CA VAL A 101 0.57 13.21 19.45
C VAL A 101 0.45 14.71 19.68
N ASP A 102 -0.48 15.40 19.01
CA ASP A 102 -0.84 16.78 19.31
C ASP A 102 -2.32 16.88 19.70
N LYS A 103 -2.61 17.52 20.84
CA LYS A 103 -3.97 17.76 21.35
C LYS A 103 -4.51 19.15 20.97
N VAL A 104 -3.91 19.79 19.97
CA VAL A 104 -4.41 21.03 19.34
C VAL A 104 -5.04 20.68 17.99
N ARG A 105 -6.13 21.36 17.65
CA ARG A 105 -6.88 21.14 16.40
C ARG A 105 -7.14 22.49 15.70
N PRO A 106 -6.64 22.71 14.47
CA PRO A 106 -5.76 21.81 13.72
C PRO A 106 -4.41 21.62 14.43
N GLN A 107 -3.69 20.54 14.11
CA GLN A 107 -2.42 20.23 14.78
C GLN A 107 -1.34 21.30 14.52
N ARG A 108 -0.41 21.47 15.47
CA ARG A 108 0.67 22.46 15.35
C ARG A 108 1.75 21.97 14.40
N THR A 109 2.47 22.94 13.80
CA THR A 109 3.69 22.70 13.04
C THR A 109 4.91 22.89 13.94
N TYR A 110 5.72 21.86 14.05
CA TYR A 110 6.95 21.81 14.83
C TYR A 110 8.14 22.05 13.91
N THR A 111 8.33 23.33 13.54
CA THR A 111 9.32 23.82 12.57
C THR A 111 9.08 23.30 11.15
N ASP A 112 9.38 22.04 10.90
CA ASP A 112 9.34 21.33 9.62
C ASP A 112 8.53 20.02 9.69
N LEU A 113 7.89 19.77 10.84
CA LEU A 113 7.20 18.53 11.16
C LEU A 113 5.74 18.78 11.56
N VAL A 114 4.85 17.90 11.10
CA VAL A 114 3.46 17.80 11.57
C VAL A 114 3.17 16.36 11.99
N VAL A 115 2.51 16.19 13.14
CA VAL A 115 2.01 14.88 13.56
C VAL A 115 0.60 14.63 13.05
N VAL A 116 0.33 13.42 12.58
CA VAL A 116 -0.99 12.97 12.13
C VAL A 116 -1.38 11.78 12.98
N SER A 117 -2.49 11.93 13.71
CA SER A 117 -2.99 10.91 14.62
C SER A 117 -4.33 10.36 14.16
N VAL A 118 -4.50 9.04 14.24
CA VAL A 118 -5.80 8.38 13.97
C VAL A 118 -6.82 8.74 15.06
N THR A 119 -6.34 8.92 16.28
CA THR A 119 -7.09 9.33 17.48
C THR A 119 -6.20 10.17 18.39
N GLN A 120 -6.79 11.02 19.21
CA GLN A 120 -6.08 11.83 20.20
C GLN A 120 -6.77 11.71 21.56
N HIS A 121 -6.01 11.31 22.57
CA HIS A 121 -6.49 11.04 23.92
C HIS A 121 -6.67 12.34 24.73
N THR A 122 -7.47 13.28 24.21
CA THR A 122 -7.70 14.61 24.82
C THR A 122 -8.39 14.53 26.18
N GLY A 123 -9.11 13.45 26.45
CA GLY A 123 -9.77 13.18 27.73
C GLY A 123 -8.91 12.52 28.80
N GLY A 124 -7.61 12.29 28.54
CA GLY A 124 -6.79 11.37 29.34
C GLY A 124 -6.88 9.97 28.74
N ALA A 125 -6.97 8.90 29.53
CA ALA A 125 -6.99 7.54 28.98
C ALA A 125 -8.17 7.31 28.01
N PHE A 126 -7.94 6.66 26.87
CA PHE A 126 -8.99 6.39 25.87
C PHE A 126 -10.21 5.66 26.44
N SER A 127 -10.00 4.74 27.39
CA SER A 127 -11.12 4.06 28.08
C SER A 127 -12.06 5.01 28.81
N TRP A 128 -11.58 6.19 29.24
CA TRP A 128 -12.41 7.19 29.91
C TRP A 128 -13.38 7.91 29.00
N SER A 129 -13.23 7.77 27.68
CA SER A 129 -14.24 8.20 26.70
C SER A 129 -15.46 7.27 26.65
N PHE A 130 -15.35 6.07 27.23
CA PHE A 130 -16.47 5.16 27.44
C PHE A 130 -16.97 5.19 28.90
N ASN A 131 -16.07 4.94 29.86
CA ASN A 131 -16.38 5.01 31.28
C ASN A 131 -15.15 5.53 32.05
N GLY A 132 -15.23 6.77 32.52
CA GLY A 132 -14.15 7.40 33.28
C GLY A 132 -14.31 7.25 34.80
N PRO A 133 -13.30 7.72 35.56
CA PRO A 133 -13.32 7.62 37.01
C PRO A 133 -14.51 8.38 37.61
N HIS A 134 -15.11 7.81 38.66
CA HIS A 134 -16.30 8.38 39.33
C HIS A 134 -17.53 8.53 38.43
N GLY A 135 -17.66 7.67 37.41
CA GLY A 135 -18.78 7.67 36.46
C GLY A 135 -18.82 8.89 35.54
N LYS A 136 -17.69 9.59 35.37
CA LYS A 136 -17.58 10.77 34.51
C LYS A 136 -16.79 10.46 33.25
N THR A 137 -17.46 10.50 32.11
CA THR A 137 -16.81 10.40 30.79
C THR A 137 -15.90 11.60 30.53
N ARG A 138 -14.71 11.33 29.97
CA ARG A 138 -13.76 12.34 29.49
C ARG A 138 -13.48 12.05 28.02
N GLU A 139 -14.03 12.87 27.14
CA GLU A 139 -14.02 12.58 25.71
C GLU A 139 -12.66 12.83 25.07
N SER A 140 -12.25 11.85 24.28
CA SER A 140 -11.12 11.90 23.36
C SER A 140 -11.63 12.21 21.95
N TRP A 141 -10.74 12.64 21.06
CA TRP A 141 -11.03 12.68 19.63
C TRP A 141 -10.81 11.28 19.04
N GLY A 142 -11.90 10.53 18.88
CA GLY A 142 -11.89 9.19 18.31
C GLY A 142 -11.78 9.18 16.79
N ARG A 143 -11.73 7.99 16.18
CA ARG A 143 -11.61 7.81 14.72
C ARG A 143 -12.71 8.52 13.91
N GLY A 144 -13.90 8.62 14.47
CA GLY A 144 -15.06 9.28 13.84
C GLY A 144 -15.18 10.79 14.09
N TYR A 145 -14.33 11.36 14.96
CA TYR A 145 -14.41 12.76 15.37
C TYR A 145 -13.86 13.71 14.28
N THR A 146 -14.53 14.85 14.07
CA THR A 146 -14.05 15.92 13.17
C THR A 146 -14.35 17.29 13.75
N SER A 147 -13.70 18.33 13.24
CA SER A 147 -14.00 19.72 13.64
C SER A 147 -15.43 20.13 13.24
N ASP A 148 -15.89 19.67 12.08
CA ASP A 148 -17.25 19.93 11.56
C ASP A 148 -18.33 19.07 12.23
N ASN A 149 -17.94 17.90 12.74
CA ASN A 149 -18.82 17.01 13.50
C ASN A 149 -18.10 16.49 14.76
N PRO A 150 -18.13 17.29 15.85
CA PRO A 150 -17.36 17.03 17.07
C PRO A 150 -18.05 16.00 17.98
N THR A 151 -18.45 14.87 17.41
CA THR A 151 -19.09 13.76 18.13
C THR A 151 -18.41 12.44 17.79
N ASN A 152 -18.38 11.52 18.76
CA ASN A 152 -17.88 10.16 18.62
C ASN A 152 -19.04 9.17 18.38
N TRP A 153 -18.73 7.88 18.22
CA TRP A 153 -19.63 6.73 18.18
C TRP A 153 -20.48 6.57 16.93
N ASP A 154 -20.03 7.12 15.81
CA ASP A 154 -20.65 6.94 14.51
C ASP A 154 -19.87 5.90 13.68
N PRO A 155 -20.43 4.69 13.47
CA PRO A 155 -19.77 3.61 12.76
C PRO A 155 -19.34 3.95 11.33
N GLU A 156 -20.10 4.80 10.64
CA GLU A 156 -19.76 5.21 9.26
C GLU A 156 -18.52 6.13 9.29
N ARG A 157 -18.51 7.10 10.22
CA ARG A 157 -17.37 8.01 10.39
C ARG A 157 -16.11 7.31 10.90
N ILE A 158 -16.27 6.30 11.76
CA ILE A 158 -15.16 5.47 12.22
C ILE A 158 -14.60 4.67 11.04
N GLN A 159 -15.44 3.96 10.27
CA GLN A 159 -14.97 3.12 9.17
C GLN A 159 -14.28 3.91 8.06
N ARG A 160 -14.74 5.13 7.75
CA ARG A 160 -14.08 6.00 6.76
C ARG A 160 -12.86 6.76 7.30
N GLY A 161 -12.52 6.58 8.58
CA GLY A 161 -11.39 7.25 9.23
C GLY A 161 -11.48 8.76 9.18
N ALA A 162 -12.63 9.33 9.55
CA ALA A 162 -12.92 10.76 9.40
C ALA A 162 -11.90 11.66 10.12
N ASN A 163 -11.51 11.32 11.35
CA ASN A 163 -10.50 12.06 12.10
C ASN A 163 -9.13 12.02 11.42
N PHE A 164 -8.73 10.81 10.99
CA PHE A 164 -7.44 10.60 10.34
C PHE A 164 -7.36 11.37 9.02
N GLN A 165 -8.46 11.40 8.24
CA GLN A 165 -8.50 12.17 6.99
C GLN A 165 -8.38 13.68 7.23
N GLU A 166 -9.08 14.23 8.21
CA GLU A 166 -9.00 15.66 8.55
C GLU A 166 -7.57 16.05 8.97
N GLN A 167 -6.91 15.20 9.75
CA GLN A 167 -5.50 15.38 10.14
C GLN A 167 -4.58 15.35 8.91
N TRP A 168 -4.77 14.39 8.00
CA TRP A 168 -3.99 14.31 6.76
C TRP A 168 -4.19 15.49 5.83
N ASP A 169 -5.44 15.90 5.61
CA ASP A 169 -5.76 17.01 4.71
C ASP A 169 -5.12 18.31 5.22
N TYR A 170 -5.15 18.54 6.54
CA TYR A 170 -4.44 19.68 7.13
C TYR A 170 -2.93 19.55 6.98
N ALA A 171 -2.34 18.40 7.32
CA ALA A 171 -0.89 18.19 7.20
C ALA A 171 -0.39 18.40 5.77
N ILE A 172 -1.11 17.90 4.76
CA ILE A 172 -0.80 18.10 3.34
C ILE A 172 -0.92 19.58 2.96
N SER A 173 -1.92 20.30 3.49
CA SER A 173 -2.10 21.73 3.19
C SER A 173 -0.96 22.62 3.71
N VAL A 174 -0.29 22.19 4.78
CA VAL A 174 0.84 22.90 5.40
C VAL A 174 2.17 22.57 4.72
N ASP A 175 2.24 21.44 3.99
CA ASP A 175 3.43 20.98 3.26
C ASP A 175 4.72 20.92 4.11
N PRO A 176 4.72 20.18 5.24
CA PRO A 176 5.92 20.01 6.07
C PRO A 176 6.95 19.10 5.40
N GLN A 177 8.21 19.18 5.83
CA GLN A 177 9.25 18.24 5.36
C GLN A 177 9.07 16.84 5.94
N ILE A 178 8.50 16.73 7.15
CA ILE A 178 8.21 15.46 7.81
C ILE A 178 6.74 15.41 8.25
N ILE A 179 6.06 14.31 7.92
CA ILE A 179 4.82 13.91 8.57
C ILE A 179 5.11 12.72 9.47
N PHE A 180 4.84 12.86 10.77
CA PHE A 180 4.91 11.76 11.72
C PHE A 180 3.53 11.17 11.96
N VAL A 181 3.32 9.91 11.58
CA VAL A 181 2.07 9.19 11.84
C VAL A 181 2.18 8.50 13.20
N THR A 182 1.29 8.83 14.14
CA THR A 182 1.42 8.51 15.58
C THR A 182 1.61 7.01 15.91
N GLY A 183 1.13 6.08 15.10
CA GLY A 183 1.29 4.65 15.39
C GLY A 183 0.84 3.72 14.27
N TRP A 184 1.44 2.52 14.23
CA TRP A 184 1.03 1.40 13.39
C TRP A 184 0.26 0.36 14.21
N ASN A 185 0.94 -0.27 15.16
CA ASN A 185 0.42 -1.23 16.14
C ASN A 185 1.17 -0.99 17.47
N GLU A 186 0.44 -1.06 18.58
CA GLU A 186 1.03 -1.09 19.91
C GLU A 186 1.30 -2.53 20.38
N TRP A 187 2.46 -2.74 21.02
CA TRP A 187 2.89 -4.06 21.50
C TRP A 187 1.87 -4.71 22.45
N VAL A 188 1.24 -3.93 23.33
CA VAL A 188 0.19 -4.43 24.21
C VAL A 188 -0.81 -3.32 24.56
N ALA A 189 -2.08 -3.70 24.64
CA ALA A 189 -3.11 -2.86 25.23
C ALA A 189 -2.98 -2.87 26.77
N CYS A 190 -2.16 -1.95 27.29
CA CYS A 190 -1.85 -1.88 28.71
C CYS A 190 -3.10 -1.60 29.55
N LYS A 191 -3.50 -2.58 30.37
CA LYS A 191 -4.51 -2.41 31.42
C LYS A 191 -3.83 -1.90 32.69
N PHE A 192 -4.12 -0.67 33.06
CA PHE A 192 -3.62 -0.07 34.30
C PHE A 192 -4.69 -0.04 35.39
N VAL A 193 -4.22 -0.01 36.62
CA VAL A 193 -5.00 0.26 37.83
C VAL A 193 -4.16 1.23 38.67
N SER A 194 -4.78 2.26 39.22
CA SER A 194 -4.11 3.23 40.09
C SER A 194 -4.83 3.30 41.42
N ASP A 195 -4.07 3.32 42.51
CA ASP A 195 -4.62 3.53 43.85
C ASP A 195 -4.91 5.02 44.13
N ASP A 196 -4.59 5.92 43.20
CA ASP A 196 -4.97 7.34 43.28
C ASP A 196 -6.44 7.54 42.91
N PHE A 197 -7.29 7.34 43.92
CA PHE A 197 -8.73 7.55 43.86
C PHE A 197 -9.14 8.96 43.43
N LYS A 198 -8.28 9.99 43.56
CA LYS A 198 -8.65 11.37 43.23
C LYS A 198 -8.53 11.64 41.73
N ASN A 199 -7.51 11.11 41.06
CA ASN A 199 -7.21 11.46 39.67
C ASN A 199 -7.51 10.34 38.66
N TYR A 200 -7.33 9.08 39.05
CA TYR A 200 -7.42 7.91 38.17
C TYR A 200 -8.53 6.93 38.58
N GLY A 201 -8.97 7.00 39.86
CA GLY A 201 -10.24 6.45 40.32
C GLY A 201 -10.28 4.94 40.54
N ASP A 202 -11.50 4.44 40.65
CA ASP A 202 -11.98 3.11 41.05
C ASP A 202 -12.18 2.12 39.89
N VAL A 203 -11.77 2.50 38.68
CA VAL A 203 -11.96 1.71 37.45
C VAL A 203 -10.62 1.43 36.76
N PRO A 204 -10.39 0.22 36.22
CA PRO A 204 -9.25 -0.03 35.34
C PRO A 204 -9.30 0.84 34.09
N TYR A 205 -8.14 1.21 33.55
CA TYR A 205 -8.05 2.10 32.39
C TYR A 205 -7.00 1.69 31.37
N TRP A 206 -7.21 2.14 30.13
CA TRP A 206 -6.35 1.92 28.97
C TRP A 206 -6.07 3.26 28.31
N VAL A 207 -4.78 3.62 28.26
CA VAL A 207 -4.38 4.96 27.82
C VAL A 207 -4.46 5.08 26.31
N ASP A 208 -3.78 4.18 25.59
CA ASP A 208 -3.46 4.33 24.17
C ASP A 208 -4.24 3.39 23.23
N THR A 209 -4.82 2.30 23.74
CA THR A 209 -5.65 1.37 22.97
C THR A 209 -6.80 0.83 23.82
N PHE A 210 -8.05 1.06 23.41
CA PHE A 210 -9.23 0.60 24.16
C PHE A 210 -10.26 -0.13 23.30
N ASN A 211 -10.72 0.48 22.21
CA ASN A 211 -11.71 -0.12 21.31
C ASN A 211 -11.56 0.38 19.87
N THR A 212 -12.47 -0.06 18.99
CA THR A 212 -12.48 0.29 17.56
C THR A 212 -12.53 1.79 17.31
N GLU A 213 -13.08 2.62 18.20
CA GLU A 213 -13.07 4.08 18.03
C GLU A 213 -11.86 4.76 18.66
N PHE A 214 -11.47 4.29 19.85
CA PHE A 214 -10.42 4.87 20.69
C PHE A 214 -9.23 3.92 20.78
N SER A 215 -8.41 3.96 19.74
CA SER A 215 -7.07 3.38 19.70
C SER A 215 -6.26 4.18 18.70
N ARG A 216 -4.96 4.32 18.96
CA ARG A 216 -4.02 5.02 18.06
C ARG A 216 -3.50 4.15 16.91
N ASP A 217 -3.89 2.88 16.86
CA ASP A 217 -3.37 1.90 15.91
C ASP A 217 -4.07 1.98 14.55
N ILE A 218 -3.28 1.68 13.51
CA ILE A 218 -3.67 1.57 12.10
C ILE A 218 -3.82 0.12 11.67
N GLU A 219 -3.26 -0.82 12.43
CA GLU A 219 -3.25 -2.24 12.09
C GLU A 219 -4.62 -2.80 11.70
N MET A 220 -4.62 -3.79 10.82
CA MET A 220 -5.86 -4.32 10.27
C MET A 220 -6.64 -5.12 11.33
N THR A 221 -7.97 -4.97 11.35
CA THR A 221 -8.87 -5.80 12.15
C THR A 221 -9.44 -6.94 11.32
N LYS A 222 -9.77 -8.08 11.95
CA LYS A 222 -10.42 -9.20 11.27
C LYS A 222 -11.81 -8.80 10.74
N SER A 223 -12.64 -8.18 11.56
CA SER A 223 -13.96 -7.69 11.14
C SER A 223 -13.82 -6.48 10.23
N ARG A 224 -14.58 -6.47 9.13
CA ARG A 224 -14.53 -5.42 8.10
C ARG A 224 -15.28 -4.15 8.49
N GLY A 225 -16.19 -4.26 9.45
CA GLY A 225 -17.10 -3.20 9.83
C GLY A 225 -17.88 -3.59 11.06
N TYR A 226 -19.10 -3.07 11.15
CA TYR A 226 -20.00 -3.28 12.27
C TYR A 226 -21.18 -4.13 11.84
N VAL A 227 -21.43 -5.23 12.54
CA VAL A 227 -22.59 -6.11 12.31
C VAL A 227 -23.46 -6.10 13.55
N ILE A 228 -24.73 -5.71 13.39
CA ILE A 228 -25.72 -5.71 14.48
C ILE A 228 -26.44 -7.06 14.48
N GLY A 229 -26.41 -7.75 15.61
CA GLY A 229 -27.15 -8.99 15.83
C GLY A 229 -28.65 -8.75 16.08
N GLU A 230 -29.41 -9.84 16.18
CA GLU A 230 -30.87 -9.79 16.39
C GLU A 230 -31.27 -9.08 17.70
N ASP A 231 -30.38 -9.02 18.69
CA ASP A 231 -30.59 -8.34 19.97
C ASP A 231 -30.26 -6.83 19.94
N GLY A 232 -29.92 -6.30 18.76
CA GLY A 232 -29.59 -4.89 18.56
C GLY A 232 -28.18 -4.50 19.00
N LYS A 233 -27.32 -5.47 19.38
CA LYS A 233 -25.92 -5.22 19.74
C LYS A 233 -24.97 -5.58 18.62
N TYR A 234 -23.78 -4.98 18.64
CA TYR A 234 -22.73 -5.41 17.73
C TYR A 234 -22.26 -6.83 18.07
N VAL A 235 -22.28 -7.70 17.07
CA VAL A 235 -21.67 -9.03 17.12
C VAL A 235 -20.31 -9.06 16.42
N GLU A 236 -20.05 -8.05 15.58
CA GLU A 236 -18.74 -7.75 15.00
C GLU A 236 -18.47 -6.25 15.04
N GLU A 237 -17.23 -5.87 15.30
CA GLU A 237 -16.76 -4.49 15.28
C GLU A 237 -15.33 -4.44 14.71
N GLY A 238 -15.10 -3.57 13.74
CA GLY A 238 -13.80 -3.40 13.11
C GLY A 238 -13.86 -2.46 11.91
N TYR A 239 -12.77 -2.42 11.16
CA TYR A 239 -12.59 -1.58 9.99
C TYR A 239 -11.75 -2.24 8.88
N GLY A 240 -11.55 -3.56 8.97
CA GLY A 240 -10.68 -4.31 8.07
C GLY A 240 -9.29 -3.65 8.01
N ASP A 241 -8.87 -3.30 6.81
CA ASP A 241 -7.65 -2.57 6.46
C ASP A 241 -7.92 -1.13 5.98
N ASN A 242 -9.07 -0.53 6.33
CA ASN A 242 -9.42 0.83 5.86
C ASN A 242 -8.34 1.87 6.21
N PHE A 243 -7.85 1.88 7.46
CA PHE A 243 -6.82 2.84 7.89
C PHE A 243 -5.46 2.58 7.23
N TYR A 244 -5.14 1.32 6.91
CA TYR A 244 -3.94 1.01 6.15
C TYR A 244 -4.01 1.54 4.73
N LEU A 245 -5.13 1.32 4.02
CA LEU A 245 -5.32 1.85 2.67
C LEU A 245 -5.35 3.38 2.68
N GLN A 246 -5.99 4.00 3.68
CA GLN A 246 -5.98 5.44 3.87
C GLN A 246 -4.58 5.99 4.12
N LEU A 247 -3.74 5.27 4.89
CA LEU A 247 -2.33 5.62 5.07
C LEU A 247 -1.57 5.55 3.73
N VAL A 248 -1.75 4.47 2.95
CA VAL A 248 -1.11 4.31 1.64
C VAL A 248 -1.48 5.45 0.69
N GLU A 249 -2.77 5.78 0.61
CA GLU A 249 -3.27 6.88 -0.22
C GLU A 249 -2.66 8.22 0.18
N ASN A 250 -2.71 8.56 1.47
CA ASN A 250 -2.25 9.86 1.93
C ASN A 250 -0.72 10.00 1.88
N VAL A 251 0.04 8.92 2.08
CA VAL A 251 1.50 8.92 1.85
C VAL A 251 1.83 9.19 0.38
N ARG A 252 1.07 8.61 -0.56
CA ARG A 252 1.23 8.90 -2.00
C ARG A 252 0.92 10.37 -2.30
N ARG A 253 -0.18 10.91 -1.74
CA ARG A 253 -0.56 12.33 -1.87
C ARG A 253 0.55 13.24 -1.35
N PHE A 254 1.06 13.00 -0.14
CA PHE A 254 2.14 13.79 0.47
C PHE A 254 3.42 13.75 -0.37
N LYS A 255 3.80 12.57 -0.89
CA LYS A 255 4.98 12.43 -1.76
C LYS A 255 4.76 12.95 -3.19
N GLY A 256 3.59 13.51 -3.51
CA GLY A 256 3.25 13.99 -4.84
C GLY A 256 3.18 12.90 -5.90
N ILE A 257 3.02 11.63 -5.51
CA ILE A 257 2.91 10.50 -6.44
C ILE A 257 1.51 10.54 -7.07
N LYS A 258 1.45 10.88 -8.36
CA LYS A 258 0.22 10.95 -9.15
C LYS A 258 0.12 9.79 -10.13
N GLY A 259 -1.08 9.26 -10.29
CA GLY A 259 -1.37 8.15 -11.20
C GLY A 259 -0.54 6.91 -10.90
N ASP A 260 -0.56 5.98 -11.84
CA ASP A 260 0.20 4.75 -11.75
C ASP A 260 1.52 4.84 -12.49
N THR A 261 2.52 4.13 -12.00
CA THR A 261 3.83 4.07 -12.64
C THR A 261 3.67 3.32 -13.97
N LYS A 262 3.77 4.04 -15.08
CA LYS A 262 3.82 3.40 -16.40
C LYS A 262 5.10 2.59 -16.52
N ILE A 263 4.95 1.30 -16.78
CA ILE A 263 6.07 0.42 -17.07
C ILE A 263 6.05 0.15 -18.57
N ASP A 264 6.97 0.78 -19.30
CA ASP A 264 7.23 0.47 -20.70
C ASP A 264 7.82 -0.95 -20.77
N ALA A 265 7.01 -1.93 -21.14
CA ALA A 265 7.46 -3.28 -21.44
C ALA A 265 7.19 -3.62 -22.91
N LYS A 266 8.03 -4.49 -23.48
CA LYS A 266 7.73 -5.05 -24.80
C LYS A 266 6.58 -6.05 -24.65
N HIS A 267 5.54 -5.82 -25.42
CA HIS A 267 4.41 -6.73 -25.51
C HIS A 267 4.66 -7.71 -26.66
N LYS A 268 4.65 -9.01 -26.34
CA LYS A 268 4.85 -10.10 -27.28
C LYS A 268 3.82 -11.21 -27.05
N THR A 269 3.46 -11.89 -28.14
CA THR A 269 2.85 -13.22 -28.10
C THR A 269 3.86 -14.19 -27.49
N VAL A 270 3.40 -15.05 -26.58
CA VAL A 270 4.24 -16.04 -25.90
C VAL A 270 3.64 -17.44 -26.04
N ASP A 271 4.51 -18.43 -26.19
CA ASP A 271 4.15 -19.84 -26.06
C ASP A 271 4.13 -20.20 -24.57
N ILE A 272 2.93 -20.35 -24.02
CA ILE A 272 2.76 -20.68 -22.61
C ILE A 272 3.26 -22.08 -22.25
N THR A 273 3.65 -22.94 -23.19
CA THR A 273 4.28 -24.23 -22.85
C THR A 273 5.76 -24.09 -22.49
N ASN A 274 6.40 -22.98 -22.88
CA ASN A 274 7.77 -22.66 -22.50
C ASN A 274 7.80 -21.84 -21.19
N PRO A 275 8.35 -22.34 -20.08
CA PRO A 275 8.42 -21.60 -18.81
C PRO A 275 9.42 -20.45 -18.82
N ASN A 276 10.30 -20.38 -19.82
CA ASN A 276 11.39 -19.42 -19.90
C ASN A 276 11.08 -18.35 -20.95
N TRP A 277 10.49 -17.24 -20.49
CA TRP A 277 10.34 -16.04 -21.32
C TRP A 277 11.66 -15.30 -21.41
N ASP A 278 11.91 -14.67 -22.56
CA ASP A 278 13.04 -13.74 -22.71
C ASP A 278 12.98 -12.66 -21.63
N ALA A 279 14.16 -12.21 -21.17
CA ALA A 279 14.25 -11.23 -20.09
C ALA A 279 13.63 -9.87 -20.44
N ASP A 280 13.44 -9.55 -21.72
CA ASP A 280 12.86 -8.30 -22.21
C ASP A 280 11.33 -8.36 -22.42
N VAL A 281 10.68 -9.46 -22.03
CA VAL A 281 9.24 -9.68 -22.24
C VAL A 281 8.43 -9.43 -20.97
N GLY A 282 7.44 -8.57 -21.11
CA GLY A 282 6.42 -8.31 -20.10
C GLY A 282 6.88 -7.42 -18.94
N VAL A 283 5.92 -7.05 -18.12
CA VAL A 283 6.10 -6.31 -16.87
C VAL A 283 6.28 -7.31 -15.74
N LEU A 284 7.32 -7.14 -14.92
CA LEU A 284 7.59 -7.94 -13.73
C LEU A 284 6.95 -7.30 -12.49
N TYR A 285 6.18 -8.10 -11.76
CA TYR A 285 5.60 -7.75 -10.47
C TYR A 285 6.10 -8.72 -9.42
N GLU A 286 6.66 -8.20 -8.34
CA GLU A 286 7.34 -9.02 -7.33
C GLU A 286 6.52 -9.13 -6.05
N ASN A 287 6.62 -10.29 -5.40
CA ASN A 287 6.18 -10.43 -4.03
C ASN A 287 7.17 -9.70 -3.11
N LEU A 288 6.66 -8.83 -2.25
CA LEU A 288 7.50 -8.15 -1.25
C LEU A 288 8.02 -9.13 -0.21
N ALA A 289 7.27 -10.18 0.11
CA ALA A 289 7.76 -11.20 1.04
C ALA A 289 8.86 -12.02 0.36
N THR A 290 9.97 -12.24 1.07
CA THR A 290 11.08 -13.09 0.61
C THR A 290 10.87 -14.57 0.94
N GLN A 291 9.98 -14.86 1.89
CA GLN A 291 9.58 -16.19 2.32
C GLN A 291 8.21 -16.10 3.01
N LYS A 292 7.47 -17.21 3.07
CA LYS A 292 6.32 -17.34 3.97
C LYS A 292 6.48 -18.58 4.84
N VAL A 293 6.71 -18.33 6.12
CA VAL A 293 6.87 -19.38 7.14
C VAL A 293 5.54 -19.66 7.83
N ALA A 294 5.39 -20.88 8.35
CA ALA A 294 4.28 -21.20 9.23
C ALA A 294 4.34 -20.32 10.50
N ARG A 295 3.18 -19.90 10.99
CA ARG A 295 3.05 -19.19 12.28
C ARG A 295 2.60 -20.20 13.32
N ASP A 296 3.35 -20.36 14.40
CA ASP A 296 2.97 -21.19 15.56
C ASP A 296 3.44 -20.53 16.85
N PHE A 297 2.67 -19.57 17.35
CA PHE A 297 3.07 -18.73 18.48
C PHE A 297 1.97 -18.65 19.54
N ILE A 298 2.38 -18.67 20.81
CA ILE A 298 1.49 -18.39 21.93
C ILE A 298 1.19 -16.89 21.92
N GLY A 299 -0.07 -16.52 22.12
CA GLY A 299 -0.48 -15.13 22.25
C GLY A 299 0.07 -14.48 23.53
N HIS A 300 -0.29 -13.21 23.75
CA HIS A 300 0.12 -12.51 24.97
C HIS A 300 -0.31 -13.24 26.25
N SER A 301 -1.49 -13.86 26.24
CA SER A 301 -1.89 -14.85 27.25
C SER A 301 -1.64 -16.27 26.73
N ASP A 302 -1.20 -17.15 27.61
CA ASP A 302 -0.98 -18.59 27.34
C ASP A 302 -2.25 -19.38 26.96
N ARG A 303 -3.41 -18.73 27.01
CA ARG A 303 -4.73 -19.30 26.68
C ARG A 303 -4.99 -19.42 25.18
N ILE A 304 -4.31 -18.60 24.37
CA ILE A 304 -4.50 -18.55 22.92
C ILE A 304 -3.19 -18.93 22.26
N LYS A 305 -3.24 -19.86 21.31
CA LYS A 305 -2.11 -20.22 20.47
C LYS A 305 -2.50 -20.03 19.01
N TYR A 306 -1.83 -19.10 18.34
CA TYR A 306 -2.04 -18.77 16.94
C TYR A 306 -1.30 -19.77 16.06
N ARG A 307 -2.02 -20.37 15.10
CA ARG A 307 -1.48 -21.30 14.12
C ARG A 307 -1.91 -20.92 12.73
N GLN A 308 -0.95 -20.88 11.82
CA GLN A 308 -1.19 -20.75 10.38
C GLN A 308 -0.14 -21.58 9.65
N ALA A 309 -0.55 -22.49 8.78
CA ALA A 309 0.37 -23.25 7.96
C ALA A 309 1.10 -22.33 6.96
N ALA A 310 2.28 -22.75 6.50
CA ALA A 310 2.90 -22.14 5.33
C ALA A 310 2.04 -22.45 4.08
N PRO A 311 2.03 -21.58 3.05
CA PRO A 311 1.37 -21.89 1.79
C PRO A 311 1.99 -23.12 1.14
N ASP A 312 1.17 -23.86 0.37
CA ASP A 312 1.66 -24.94 -0.47
C ASP A 312 2.57 -24.40 -1.58
N ASN A 313 2.15 -23.29 -2.21
CA ASN A 313 2.93 -22.61 -3.24
C ASN A 313 3.22 -21.15 -2.85
N PHE A 314 4.47 -20.85 -2.50
CA PHE A 314 4.90 -19.48 -2.25
C PHE A 314 5.23 -18.76 -3.56
N ILE A 315 4.36 -17.84 -3.99
CA ILE A 315 4.52 -17.06 -5.23
C ILE A 315 5.59 -15.99 -5.04
N LYS A 316 6.61 -15.99 -5.90
CA LYS A 316 7.72 -15.02 -5.90
C LYS A 316 7.45 -13.82 -6.80
N ASN A 317 6.95 -14.07 -8.00
CA ASN A 317 6.72 -13.01 -8.98
C ASN A 317 5.66 -13.40 -10.02
N ILE A 318 5.13 -12.38 -10.68
CA ILE A 318 4.20 -12.48 -11.79
C ILE A 318 4.77 -11.65 -12.94
N ARG A 319 4.89 -12.23 -14.14
CA ARG A 319 5.17 -11.48 -15.37
C ARG A 319 3.92 -11.41 -16.23
N VAL A 320 3.64 -10.22 -16.77
CA VAL A 320 2.46 -9.98 -17.61
C VAL A 320 2.88 -9.39 -18.96
N THR A 321 2.43 -10.00 -20.04
CA THR A 321 2.51 -9.46 -21.41
C THR A 321 1.15 -9.60 -22.08
N HIS A 322 0.93 -8.95 -23.21
CA HIS A 322 -0.30 -9.11 -23.98
C HIS A 322 0.02 -9.08 -25.48
N ASP A 323 -0.92 -9.56 -26.29
CA ASP A 323 -0.95 -9.35 -27.73
C ASP A 323 -2.35 -8.90 -28.18
N LYS A 324 -2.67 -9.00 -29.47
CA LYS A 324 -3.97 -8.58 -30.00
C LYS A 324 -5.15 -9.40 -29.47
N ASP A 325 -4.92 -10.66 -29.07
CA ASP A 325 -5.98 -11.62 -28.73
C ASP A 325 -5.94 -12.02 -27.24
N TYR A 326 -4.76 -12.03 -26.61
CA TYR A 326 -4.56 -12.60 -25.27
C TYR A 326 -3.79 -11.66 -24.32
N ILE A 327 -4.02 -11.88 -23.03
CA ILE A 327 -3.17 -11.43 -21.93
C ILE A 327 -2.52 -12.68 -21.34
N TYR A 328 -1.21 -12.63 -21.19
CA TYR A 328 -0.42 -13.75 -20.71
C TYR A 328 0.12 -13.45 -19.32
N PHE A 329 -0.10 -14.40 -18.40
CA PHE A 329 0.42 -14.33 -17.04
C PHE A 329 1.38 -15.50 -16.84
N ARG A 330 2.59 -15.21 -16.37
CA ARG A 330 3.55 -16.20 -15.88
C ARG A 330 3.73 -15.99 -14.39
N VAL A 331 3.26 -16.94 -13.59
CA VAL A 331 3.37 -16.91 -12.13
C VAL A 331 4.45 -17.89 -11.72
N GLU A 332 5.45 -17.40 -10.97
CA GLU A 332 6.58 -18.19 -10.51
C GLU A 332 6.53 -18.38 -9.00
N THR A 333 6.76 -19.61 -8.55
CA THR A 333 6.81 -20.01 -7.14
C THR A 333 8.22 -20.31 -6.70
N ASP A 334 8.44 -20.38 -5.38
CA ASP A 334 9.76 -20.62 -4.83
C ASP A 334 10.33 -22.00 -5.15
N GLY A 335 9.50 -23.03 -5.03
CA GLY A 335 9.76 -24.39 -5.48
C GLY A 335 8.74 -24.87 -6.49
N ASP A 336 8.85 -26.14 -6.87
CA ASP A 336 7.91 -26.78 -7.80
C ASP A 336 6.46 -26.65 -7.33
N ILE A 337 5.56 -26.36 -8.26
CA ILE A 337 4.14 -26.18 -7.97
C ILE A 337 3.54 -27.53 -7.58
N THR A 338 2.82 -27.53 -6.46
CA THR A 338 2.15 -28.74 -5.95
C THR A 338 1.06 -29.22 -6.92
N PRO A 339 0.84 -30.53 -7.07
CA PRO A 339 -0.24 -31.04 -7.91
C PRO A 339 -1.60 -30.55 -7.42
N TRP A 340 -2.45 -30.12 -8.36
CA TRP A 340 -3.84 -29.81 -8.05
C TRP A 340 -4.58 -31.07 -7.56
N GLU A 341 -5.37 -30.91 -6.50
CA GLU A 341 -6.25 -31.96 -5.98
C GLU A 341 -7.69 -31.76 -6.47
N SER A 342 -8.31 -32.83 -6.96
CA SER A 342 -9.67 -32.80 -7.51
C SER A 342 -10.68 -32.16 -6.56
N GLY A 343 -11.31 -31.07 -7.01
CA GLY A 343 -12.32 -30.33 -6.26
C GLY A 343 -11.78 -29.19 -5.39
N LYS A 344 -10.46 -29.02 -5.25
CA LYS A 344 -9.90 -27.82 -4.63
C LYS A 344 -10.05 -26.63 -5.58
N THR A 345 -10.52 -25.50 -5.04
CA THR A 345 -10.78 -24.27 -5.82
C THR A 345 -9.79 -23.15 -5.54
N ASN A 346 -8.95 -23.28 -4.51
CA ASN A 346 -7.98 -22.27 -4.04
C ASN A 346 -6.54 -22.52 -4.51
N TRP A 347 -6.34 -23.21 -5.62
CA TRP A 347 -5.00 -23.57 -6.11
C TRP A 347 -4.58 -22.63 -7.23
N MET A 348 -3.51 -21.86 -7.01
CA MET A 348 -2.90 -20.95 -7.99
C MET A 348 -3.92 -20.13 -8.81
N ASN A 349 -4.83 -19.44 -8.13
CA ASN A 349 -5.85 -18.60 -8.76
C ASN A 349 -5.27 -17.27 -9.22
N LEU A 350 -5.85 -16.71 -10.29
CA LEU A 350 -5.58 -15.35 -10.76
C LEU A 350 -6.90 -14.57 -10.81
N PHE A 351 -6.98 -13.49 -10.04
CA PHE A 351 -8.13 -12.59 -10.02
C PHE A 351 -7.87 -11.38 -10.91
N ILE A 352 -8.87 -10.99 -11.70
CA ILE A 352 -8.76 -9.89 -12.68
C ILE A 352 -9.94 -8.94 -12.53
N GLY A 353 -9.64 -7.68 -12.20
CA GLY A 353 -10.49 -6.51 -12.25
C GLY A 353 -10.22 -5.71 -13.53
N ILE A 354 -11.22 -4.95 -13.99
CA ILE A 354 -11.13 -4.10 -15.18
C ILE A 354 -11.50 -2.70 -14.72
N GLU A 355 -10.62 -1.74 -14.94
CA GLU A 355 -10.87 -0.36 -14.54
C GLU A 355 -12.13 0.20 -15.23
N GLY A 356 -12.96 0.91 -14.47
CA GLY A 356 -14.17 1.55 -14.97
C GLY A 356 -15.31 0.58 -15.36
N SER A 357 -15.13 -0.73 -15.19
CA SER A 357 -16.17 -1.71 -15.46
C SER A 357 -17.27 -1.65 -14.39
N SER A 358 -18.53 -1.70 -14.83
CA SER A 358 -19.71 -1.81 -13.98
C SER A 358 -20.22 -3.25 -13.84
N LYS A 359 -19.46 -4.24 -14.32
CA LYS A 359 -19.84 -5.66 -14.18
C LYS A 359 -19.89 -6.05 -12.69
N PRO A 360 -20.68 -7.06 -12.31
CA PRO A 360 -20.62 -7.58 -10.96
C PRO A 360 -19.20 -8.06 -10.62
N SER A 361 -18.81 -7.91 -9.36
CA SER A 361 -17.45 -8.21 -8.91
C SER A 361 -17.41 -8.73 -7.47
N PHE A 362 -16.31 -9.41 -7.16
CA PHE A 362 -15.82 -9.66 -5.82
C PHE A 362 -14.68 -8.67 -5.54
N GLU A 363 -14.85 -7.70 -4.65
CA GLU A 363 -13.78 -6.73 -4.31
C GLU A 363 -13.13 -6.05 -5.53
N ASN A 364 -13.94 -5.67 -6.52
CA ASN A 364 -13.52 -5.12 -7.83
C ASN A 364 -12.85 -6.11 -8.80
N TYR A 365 -12.77 -7.39 -8.45
CA TYR A 365 -12.41 -8.47 -9.37
C TYR A 365 -13.65 -9.00 -10.09
N HIS A 366 -13.69 -8.78 -11.40
CA HIS A 366 -14.79 -9.22 -12.26
C HIS A 366 -14.63 -10.67 -12.70
N PHE A 367 -13.39 -11.17 -12.71
CA PHE A 367 -13.06 -12.51 -13.16
C PHE A 367 -12.10 -13.20 -12.21
N VAL A 368 -12.19 -14.53 -12.18
CA VAL A 368 -11.19 -15.43 -11.58
C VAL A 368 -10.83 -16.52 -12.56
N VAL A 369 -9.55 -16.85 -12.59
CA VAL A 369 -8.97 -17.90 -13.42
C VAL A 369 -8.47 -19.01 -12.51
N ASN A 370 -8.57 -20.25 -12.99
CA ASN A 370 -7.97 -21.43 -12.39
C ASN A 370 -8.64 -21.98 -11.13
N ARG A 371 -9.95 -21.80 -10.97
CA ARG A 371 -10.70 -22.46 -9.87
C ARG A 371 -11.09 -23.89 -10.18
N SER A 372 -11.18 -24.24 -11.47
CA SER A 372 -11.50 -25.59 -11.94
C SER A 372 -10.52 -26.07 -13.03
N PRO A 373 -9.26 -26.37 -12.67
CA PRO A 373 -8.32 -27.02 -13.59
C PRO A 373 -8.90 -28.33 -14.14
N SER A 374 -8.69 -28.57 -15.43
CA SER A 374 -9.14 -29.78 -16.11
C SER A 374 -7.97 -30.48 -16.80
N GLY A 375 -8.14 -31.76 -17.11
CA GLY A 375 -7.18 -32.48 -17.95
C GLY A 375 -7.02 -31.81 -19.31
N ASN A 376 -5.87 -31.99 -19.96
CA ASN A 376 -5.51 -31.43 -21.29
C ASN A 376 -5.10 -29.93 -21.31
N ASN A 377 -4.39 -29.45 -20.28
CA ASN A 377 -3.84 -28.07 -20.27
C ASN A 377 -4.93 -26.98 -20.38
N LYS A 378 -6.13 -27.27 -19.87
CA LYS A 378 -7.27 -26.33 -19.83
C LYS A 378 -7.72 -26.05 -18.41
N THR A 379 -8.10 -24.80 -18.14
CA THR A 379 -8.64 -24.40 -16.84
C THR A 379 -9.78 -23.40 -16.99
N SER A 380 -10.54 -23.15 -15.92
CA SER A 380 -11.68 -22.24 -15.96
C SER A 380 -11.28 -20.76 -16.01
N LEU A 381 -11.99 -19.99 -16.82
CA LEU A 381 -12.21 -18.55 -16.66
C LEU A 381 -13.65 -18.37 -16.19
N GLU A 382 -13.84 -17.70 -15.06
CA GLU A 382 -15.14 -17.50 -14.42
C GLU A 382 -15.39 -16.01 -14.17
N ALA A 383 -16.62 -15.56 -14.37
CA ALA A 383 -17.06 -14.19 -14.12
C ALA A 383 -17.82 -14.12 -12.79
N SER A 384 -17.60 -13.05 -12.02
CA SER A 384 -18.36 -12.82 -10.79
C SER A 384 -19.81 -12.45 -11.13
N LYS A 385 -20.75 -13.00 -10.37
CA LYS A 385 -22.17 -12.59 -10.34
C LYS A 385 -22.44 -11.55 -9.24
N GLY A 386 -21.41 -11.11 -8.54
CA GLY A 386 -21.47 -10.22 -7.37
C GLY A 386 -21.05 -10.97 -6.10
N GLY A 387 -20.11 -10.40 -5.35
CA GLY A 387 -19.48 -11.11 -4.23
C GLY A 387 -18.68 -12.33 -4.71
N TYR A 388 -18.34 -13.24 -3.78
CA TYR A 388 -17.60 -14.47 -4.08
C TYR A 388 -18.49 -15.57 -4.70
N ASP A 389 -19.26 -15.21 -5.73
CA ASP A 389 -20.08 -16.13 -6.51
C ASP A 389 -19.69 -15.99 -7.97
N PHE A 390 -19.19 -17.06 -8.58
CA PHE A 390 -18.60 -17.04 -9.91
C PHE A 390 -19.28 -18.06 -10.81
N GLU A 391 -19.45 -17.71 -12.09
CA GLU A 391 -19.96 -18.59 -13.13
C GLU A 391 -18.94 -18.78 -14.24
N LYS A 392 -18.84 -20.01 -14.75
CA LYS A 392 -17.90 -20.34 -15.82
C LYS A 392 -18.27 -19.63 -17.12
N VAL A 393 -17.30 -18.90 -17.68
CA VAL A 393 -17.40 -18.26 -18.99
C VAL A 393 -16.94 -19.24 -20.07
N GLN A 394 -15.71 -19.77 -19.92
CA GLN A 394 -15.12 -20.73 -20.85
C GLN A 394 -13.91 -21.44 -20.22
N ASP A 395 -13.37 -22.41 -20.95
CA ASP A 395 -12.04 -22.97 -20.68
C ASP A 395 -10.96 -22.18 -21.42
N ILE A 396 -9.84 -21.93 -20.74
CA ILE A 396 -8.66 -21.26 -21.30
C ILE A 396 -7.43 -22.17 -21.21
N ASP A 397 -6.41 -21.87 -22.01
CA ASP A 397 -5.14 -22.59 -21.97
C ASP A 397 -4.28 -22.18 -20.77
N TYR A 398 -3.73 -23.19 -20.09
CA TYR A 398 -2.73 -23.00 -19.05
C TYR A 398 -1.64 -24.08 -19.14
N SER A 399 -0.48 -23.84 -18.54
CA SER A 399 0.57 -24.85 -18.40
C SER A 399 1.20 -24.79 -17.01
N VAL A 400 1.76 -25.91 -16.57
CA VAL A 400 2.57 -26.01 -15.35
C VAL A 400 3.88 -26.69 -15.71
N ASN A 401 5.00 -26.06 -15.38
CA ASN A 401 6.34 -26.57 -15.62
C ASN A 401 7.22 -26.27 -14.39
N GLY A 402 7.43 -27.26 -13.53
CA GLY A 402 8.17 -27.08 -12.28
C GLY A 402 7.53 -25.99 -11.42
N ASN A 403 8.27 -24.92 -11.16
CA ASN A 403 7.87 -23.78 -10.34
C ASN A 403 7.12 -22.67 -11.10
N VAL A 404 6.65 -22.92 -12.33
CA VAL A 404 6.00 -21.92 -13.17
C VAL A 404 4.63 -22.41 -13.64
N ILE A 405 3.60 -21.59 -13.42
CA ILE A 405 2.28 -21.72 -14.03
C ILE A 405 2.02 -20.55 -14.96
N GLN A 406 1.44 -20.83 -16.14
CA GLN A 406 1.17 -19.83 -17.16
C GLN A 406 -0.27 -19.88 -17.63
N PHE A 407 -0.84 -18.71 -17.93
CA PHE A 407 -2.21 -18.57 -18.44
C PHE A 407 -2.23 -17.75 -19.72
N ALA A 408 -3.01 -18.17 -20.72
CA ALA A 408 -3.36 -17.37 -21.88
C ALA A 408 -4.84 -16.95 -21.78
N VAL A 409 -5.09 -15.73 -21.29
CA VAL A 409 -6.45 -15.23 -21.03
C VAL A 409 -6.97 -14.46 -22.24
N PRO A 410 -8.05 -14.90 -22.92
CA PRO A 410 -8.56 -14.22 -24.10
C PRO A 410 -9.15 -12.85 -23.75
N ARG A 411 -8.65 -11.79 -24.39
CA ARG A 411 -9.10 -10.41 -24.19
C ARG A 411 -10.60 -10.25 -24.46
N ALA A 412 -11.09 -10.88 -25.53
CA ALA A 412 -12.51 -10.87 -25.89
C ALA A 412 -13.41 -11.43 -24.78
N ALA A 413 -12.96 -12.45 -24.04
CA ALA A 413 -13.73 -13.04 -22.95
C ALA A 413 -13.82 -12.13 -21.72
N LEU A 414 -12.84 -11.24 -21.53
CA LEU A 414 -12.87 -10.19 -20.52
C LEU A 414 -13.75 -9.00 -20.97
N GLY A 415 -14.09 -8.92 -22.25
CA GLY A 415 -14.75 -7.76 -22.88
C GLY A 415 -13.77 -6.62 -23.17
N ILE A 416 -12.49 -6.94 -23.39
CA ILE A 416 -11.43 -5.96 -23.70
C ILE A 416 -11.20 -5.97 -25.22
N GLU A 417 -11.74 -4.96 -25.91
CA GLU A 417 -11.57 -4.80 -27.37
C GLU A 417 -10.46 -3.82 -27.74
N ASN A 418 -10.21 -2.83 -26.90
CA ASN A 418 -9.25 -1.75 -27.12
C ASN A 418 -8.22 -1.71 -25.98
N ASP A 419 -7.57 -0.56 -25.84
CA ASP A 419 -6.75 -0.23 -24.69
C ASP A 419 -7.61 -0.31 -23.41
N ALA A 420 -7.04 -0.85 -22.34
CA ALA A 420 -7.72 -1.04 -21.06
C ALA A 420 -6.71 -1.09 -19.92
N VAL A 421 -7.15 -0.79 -18.72
CA VAL A 421 -6.36 -1.01 -17.50
C VAL A 421 -7.00 -2.17 -16.75
N ILE A 422 -6.19 -3.14 -16.36
CA ILE A 422 -6.60 -4.23 -15.50
C ILE A 422 -5.92 -4.12 -14.14
N TYR A 423 -6.64 -4.55 -13.11
CA TYR A 423 -6.09 -4.80 -11.79
C TYR A 423 -6.06 -6.30 -11.56
N PHE A 424 -5.01 -6.84 -10.96
CA PHE A 424 -4.93 -8.29 -10.74
C PHE A 424 -4.17 -8.67 -9.47
N LYS A 425 -4.42 -9.90 -9.02
CA LYS A 425 -3.61 -10.59 -8.00
C LYS A 425 -3.57 -12.08 -8.27
N ALA A 426 -2.51 -12.74 -7.85
CA ALA A 426 -2.46 -14.18 -7.76
C ALA A 426 -2.64 -14.63 -6.30
N ALA A 427 -3.27 -15.78 -6.09
CA ALA A 427 -3.45 -16.35 -4.77
C ALA A 427 -3.41 -17.89 -4.78
N ASP A 428 -2.88 -18.48 -3.73
CA ASP A 428 -2.79 -19.93 -3.52
C ASP A 428 -3.11 -20.30 -2.07
N SER A 429 -3.75 -21.44 -1.83
CA SER A 429 -4.07 -22.00 -0.51
C SER A 429 -4.77 -21.04 0.45
N ILE A 430 -5.59 -20.12 -0.06
CA ILE A 430 -6.45 -19.27 0.77
C ILE A 430 -7.57 -20.14 1.39
N GLU A 431 -7.69 -20.12 2.71
CA GLU A 431 -8.63 -20.95 3.48
C GLU A 431 -10.07 -20.45 3.34
N HIS A 432 -10.28 -19.15 3.52
CA HIS A 432 -11.58 -18.48 3.40
C HIS A 432 -11.60 -17.59 2.16
N GLN A 433 -11.72 -18.20 0.99
CA GLN A 433 -11.54 -17.53 -0.30
C GLN A 433 -12.53 -16.36 -0.55
N ASP A 434 -13.70 -16.41 0.10
CA ASP A 434 -14.78 -15.43 0.05
C ASP A 434 -14.56 -14.22 0.97
N ASP A 435 -13.57 -14.28 1.86
CA ASP A 435 -13.16 -13.16 2.71
C ASP A 435 -11.82 -12.59 2.25
N ILE A 436 -11.84 -11.38 1.69
CA ILE A 436 -10.61 -10.71 1.24
C ILE A 436 -9.63 -10.40 2.37
N MET A 437 -10.09 -10.34 3.62
CA MET A 437 -9.20 -10.17 4.77
C MET A 437 -8.36 -11.42 5.04
N ASP A 438 -8.82 -12.60 4.64
CA ASP A 438 -8.07 -13.85 4.77
C ASP A 438 -6.83 -13.88 3.87
N TYR A 439 -6.79 -13.04 2.83
CA TYR A 439 -5.64 -12.87 1.93
C TYR A 439 -4.45 -12.16 2.61
N TYR A 440 -4.60 -11.68 3.85
CA TYR A 440 -3.50 -11.28 4.74
C TYR A 440 -3.00 -12.43 5.64
N VAL A 441 -3.81 -13.48 5.82
CA VAL A 441 -3.66 -14.49 6.86
C VAL A 441 -3.15 -15.80 6.25
N SER A 442 -4.02 -16.50 5.53
CA SER A 442 -3.76 -17.84 5.02
C SER A 442 -3.04 -17.83 3.67
N GLY A 443 -2.65 -19.01 3.18
CA GLY A 443 -2.13 -19.20 1.83
C GLY A 443 -1.00 -18.27 1.40
N CYS A 444 -0.99 -17.87 0.13
CA CYS A 444 -0.11 -16.86 -0.44
C CYS A 444 -0.98 -15.93 -1.30
N SER A 445 -0.86 -14.61 -1.14
CA SER A 445 -1.53 -13.64 -2.01
C SER A 445 -0.54 -12.57 -2.43
N VAL A 446 -0.48 -12.32 -3.75
CA VAL A 446 0.47 -11.37 -4.34
C VAL A 446 -0.28 -10.41 -5.28
N PRO A 447 -0.43 -9.13 -4.90
CA PRO A 447 -0.08 -8.55 -3.59
C PRO A 447 -1.10 -8.93 -2.50
N MET A 448 -0.73 -8.72 -1.23
CA MET A 448 -1.55 -9.15 -0.07
C MET A 448 -2.89 -8.40 0.05
N GLY A 449 -3.88 -9.07 0.64
CA GLY A 449 -5.11 -8.42 1.11
C GLY A 449 -5.95 -7.76 0.02
N ARG A 450 -6.34 -6.49 0.19
CA ARG A 450 -7.09 -5.72 -0.83
C ARG A 450 -6.23 -5.03 -1.88
N LEU A 451 -4.91 -5.05 -1.75
CA LEU A 451 -4.03 -4.46 -2.77
C LEU A 451 -4.13 -5.25 -4.08
N SER A 452 -3.83 -4.59 -5.19
CA SER A 452 -3.78 -5.15 -6.54
C SER A 452 -2.57 -4.61 -7.28
N PHE A 453 -2.04 -5.39 -8.21
CA PHE A 453 -1.18 -4.84 -9.24
C PHE A 453 -2.03 -4.25 -10.36
N MET A 454 -1.50 -3.24 -11.04
CA MET A 454 -2.12 -2.64 -12.22
C MET A 454 -1.30 -2.96 -13.47
N TYR A 455 -1.96 -3.29 -14.57
CA TYR A 455 -1.35 -3.49 -15.88
C TYR A 455 -2.14 -2.74 -16.96
N GLU A 456 -1.43 -1.92 -17.75
CA GLU A 456 -1.99 -1.21 -18.90
C GLU A 456 -1.89 -2.10 -20.16
N ILE A 457 -3.02 -2.22 -20.86
CA ILE A 457 -3.13 -2.83 -22.18
C ILE A 457 -3.29 -1.67 -23.15
N GLY A 458 -2.38 -1.54 -24.11
CA GLY A 458 -2.37 -0.46 -25.08
C GLY A 458 -1.81 -0.93 -26.42
N LYS A 459 -2.06 -0.21 -27.52
CA LYS A 459 -1.42 -0.54 -28.81
C LYS A 459 0.11 -0.51 -28.69
N ALA A 460 0.71 -1.68 -28.49
CA ALA A 460 2.14 -1.88 -28.59
C ALA A 460 2.64 -1.36 -29.96
N LYS A 461 3.77 -0.65 -29.98
CA LYS A 461 4.59 -0.59 -31.20
C LYS A 461 5.17 -1.99 -31.39
N TRP A 462 4.51 -2.80 -32.22
CA TRP A 462 4.96 -4.14 -32.56
C TRP A 462 6.38 -4.04 -33.15
N SER A 463 7.35 -4.66 -32.49
CA SER A 463 8.66 -4.91 -33.11
C SER A 463 8.53 -6.20 -33.91
N ASP A 464 8.24 -6.08 -35.21
CA ASP A 464 8.27 -7.22 -36.11
C ASP A 464 9.70 -7.74 -36.22
N ASN A 465 10.00 -8.79 -35.46
CA ASN A 465 11.15 -9.64 -35.73
C ASN A 465 10.66 -10.80 -36.61
N GLY A 466 10.68 -10.59 -37.94
CA GLY A 466 10.34 -11.63 -38.91
C GLY A 466 10.22 -11.09 -40.34
N GLU A 467 11.34 -11.17 -41.07
CA GLU A 467 11.51 -11.12 -42.53
C GLU A 467 10.37 -10.61 -43.44
N GLY A 468 10.66 -9.50 -44.16
CA GLY A 468 10.24 -9.34 -45.56
C GLY A 468 9.27 -8.19 -45.85
N GLY A 469 9.76 -7.17 -46.56
CA GLY A 469 8.91 -6.33 -47.42
C GLY A 469 8.92 -4.85 -47.06
N ALA A 470 9.64 -4.08 -47.85
CA ALA A 470 9.67 -2.63 -47.79
C ALA A 470 8.28 -2.00 -47.96
N LYS A 471 7.92 -1.12 -47.02
CA LYS A 471 7.44 0.27 -47.21
C LYS A 471 6.61 0.61 -45.99
N ASP A 472 7.08 1.52 -45.15
CA ASP A 472 6.27 2.67 -44.81
C ASP A 472 7.12 3.82 -44.30
N LYS A 473 6.82 4.99 -44.88
CA LYS A 473 7.48 6.27 -44.65
C LYS A 473 6.83 6.94 -43.45
N PHE A 474 7.68 7.54 -42.62
CA PHE A 474 7.42 8.64 -41.70
C PHE A 474 6.07 9.36 -41.86
N GLU A 475 5.22 9.26 -40.84
CA GLU A 475 4.29 10.34 -40.48
C GLU A 475 4.75 10.96 -39.16
N LEU A 476 5.20 12.22 -39.28
CA LEU A 476 5.47 13.11 -38.16
C LEU A 476 4.36 14.17 -38.21
N PHE A 477 3.68 14.34 -37.07
CA PHE A 477 2.58 15.28 -36.80
C PHE A 477 1.19 14.89 -37.32
N GLY A 478 0.35 14.46 -36.38
CA GLY A 478 -1.07 14.19 -36.57
C GLY A 478 -1.86 15.44 -36.95
N LEU A 479 -2.05 15.62 -38.24
CA LEU A 479 -3.08 16.47 -38.84
C LEU A 479 -3.83 15.62 -39.88
N SER A 480 -5.14 15.78 -39.95
CA SER A 480 -5.94 15.06 -40.95
C SER A 480 -5.62 15.58 -42.36
N LEU A 481 -5.75 14.71 -43.37
CA LEU A 481 -5.43 15.02 -44.78
C LEU A 481 -6.13 16.31 -45.31
N MET A 482 -7.29 16.64 -44.76
CA MET A 482 -8.03 17.87 -45.09
C MET A 482 -7.38 19.13 -44.53
N GLU A 483 -6.84 19.07 -43.30
CA GLU A 483 -6.20 20.21 -42.64
C GLU A 483 -4.87 20.57 -43.31
N THR A 484 -4.12 19.56 -43.78
CA THR A 484 -2.88 19.74 -44.53
C THR A 484 -3.13 20.41 -45.90
N LEU A 485 -4.26 20.11 -46.54
CA LEU A 485 -4.69 20.76 -47.79
C LEU A 485 -5.07 22.24 -47.56
N ILE A 486 -5.76 22.55 -46.45
CA ILE A 486 -6.16 23.93 -46.12
C ILE A 486 -4.93 24.80 -45.78
N LEU A 487 -3.97 24.25 -45.03
CA LEU A 487 -2.68 24.92 -44.74
C LEU A 487 -1.85 25.12 -46.01
N GLY A 488 -1.80 24.13 -46.90
CA GLY A 488 -1.09 24.23 -48.18
C GLY A 488 -1.63 25.33 -49.09
N VAL A 489 -2.96 25.46 -49.21
CA VAL A 489 -3.60 26.52 -50.02
C VAL A 489 -3.38 27.91 -49.40
N SER A 490 -3.38 28.01 -48.07
CA SER A 490 -3.17 29.28 -47.36
C SER A 490 -1.72 29.80 -47.48
N ILE A 491 -0.74 28.89 -47.49
CA ILE A 491 0.69 29.24 -47.66
C ILE A 491 0.97 29.68 -49.11
N VAL A 492 0.36 29.03 -50.11
CA VAL A 492 0.50 29.44 -51.52
C VAL A 492 -0.15 30.83 -51.76
N ALA A 493 -1.27 31.13 -51.12
CA ALA A 493 -1.91 32.45 -51.21
C ALA A 493 -1.05 33.56 -50.56
N LEU A 494 -0.39 33.28 -49.43
CA LEU A 494 0.51 34.24 -48.75
C LEU A 494 1.80 34.51 -49.57
N ILE A 495 2.36 33.48 -50.21
CA ILE A 495 3.53 33.62 -51.08
C ILE A 495 3.17 34.39 -52.37
N ALA A 496 1.99 34.15 -52.93
CA ALA A 496 1.50 34.90 -54.10
C ALA A 496 1.25 36.39 -53.77
N CYS A 497 0.66 36.70 -52.61
CA CYS A 497 0.48 38.08 -52.16
C CYS A 497 1.81 38.80 -51.87
N GLY A 498 2.80 38.10 -51.28
CA GLY A 498 4.14 38.64 -51.05
C GLY A 498 4.92 38.95 -52.34
N LEU A 499 4.77 38.11 -53.37
CA LEU A 499 5.42 38.32 -54.68
C LEU A 499 4.82 39.50 -55.46
N VAL A 500 3.49 39.71 -55.40
CA VAL A 500 2.84 40.85 -56.07
C VAL A 500 3.23 42.19 -55.43
N ILE A 501 3.41 42.24 -54.11
CA ILE A 501 3.87 43.45 -53.40
C ILE A 501 5.34 43.77 -53.74
N ASN A 502 6.19 42.76 -53.89
CA ASN A 502 7.62 42.96 -54.19
C ASN A 502 7.88 43.35 -55.66
N ILE A 503 7.03 42.91 -56.59
CA ILE A 503 7.13 43.31 -58.01
C ILE A 503 6.67 44.76 -58.21
N ASN A 504 5.66 45.23 -57.47
CA ASN A 504 5.19 46.62 -57.56
C ASN A 504 6.12 47.63 -56.85
N SER A 505 6.88 47.23 -55.83
CA SER A 505 7.84 48.13 -55.17
C SER A 505 9.11 48.39 -55.99
N ARG A 506 9.49 47.45 -56.89
CA ARG A 506 10.66 47.59 -57.77
C ARG A 506 10.43 48.40 -59.04
N LYS A 507 9.17 48.73 -59.40
CA LYS A 507 8.85 49.62 -60.53
C LYS A 507 8.71 51.11 -60.17
N ARG A 508 8.91 51.50 -58.91
CA ARG A 508 8.82 52.91 -58.44
C ARG A 508 10.15 53.53 -57.97
N LYS A 509 11.28 52.90 -58.26
CA LYS A 509 12.62 53.49 -58.11
C LYS A 509 13.43 53.30 -59.41
N GLY A 510 12.98 54.02 -60.43
CA GLY A 510 13.69 54.38 -61.66
C GLY A 510 13.29 55.80 -61.98
#